data_AF-A0A8J4U0Y1-F1
#
_entry.id   AF-A0A8J4U0Y1-F1
#
_cell.length_a   1.000
_cell.length_b   1.000
_cell.length_c   1.000
_cell.angle_alpha   90.00
_cell.angle_beta   90.00
_cell.angle_gamma   90.00
#
_symmetry.space_group_name_H-M   'P 1'
#
loop_
_entity.id
_entity.type
_entity.pdbx_description
1 polymer ?
#
loop_
_entity_poly.entity_id
_entity_poly.type
_entity_poly.pdbx_seq_one_letter_code
_entity_poly.pdbx_strand_id
1 'polypeptide(L)'
;GGSLPYSIQTAQKQIWLHSYFHGWRAETSGRSRAMPHIKTYMRASADFSQLAWFLVTSANLSKAAWGALEKNNTQMMIRSYELGILYLPSAFNMSAFSVEKNIFPVSSSSTGFPVPFDLPPLRYSTK
;
A
#
# COMPACT_ATOMS: atom_id res chain seq x y z
N GLY A 1 -13.12 9.74 10.56
CA GLY A 1 -13.05 9.80 9.08
C GLY A 1 -12.45 11.08 8.52
N GLY A 2 -12.26 12.17 9.30
CA GLY A 2 -11.80 13.45 8.74
C GLY A 2 -10.47 13.41 7.97
N SER A 3 -9.57 12.49 8.33
CA SER A 3 -8.28 12.27 7.65
C SER A 3 -8.32 11.15 6.58
N LEU A 4 -9.52 10.70 6.18
CA LEU A 4 -9.76 9.74 5.09
C LEU A 4 -10.65 10.42 4.03
N PRO A 5 -10.11 11.40 3.29
CA PRO A 5 -10.91 12.20 2.37
C PRO A 5 -11.25 11.41 1.09
N TYR A 6 -12.42 10.79 1.07
CA TYR A 6 -13.02 10.25 -0.15
C TYR A 6 -14.47 10.75 -0.26
N SER A 7 -14.69 11.77 -1.10
CA SER A 7 -15.98 12.46 -1.18
C SER A 7 -17.04 11.63 -1.89
N ILE A 8 -18.30 11.78 -1.46
CA ILE A 8 -19.44 11.07 -2.07
C ILE A 8 -19.59 11.38 -3.56
N GLN A 9 -19.33 12.63 -3.97
CA GLN A 9 -19.40 13.07 -5.36
C GLN A 9 -18.36 12.36 -6.25
N THR A 10 -17.21 11.99 -5.68
CA THR A 10 -16.20 11.19 -6.40
C THR A 10 -16.60 9.72 -6.40
N ALA A 11 -17.02 9.18 -5.26
CA ALA A 11 -17.38 7.77 -5.11
C ALA A 11 -18.50 7.33 -6.06
N GLN A 12 -19.55 8.15 -6.19
CA GLN A 12 -20.69 7.85 -7.07
C GLN A 12 -20.31 7.71 -8.55
N LYS A 13 -19.21 8.35 -9.00
CA LYS A 13 -18.74 8.28 -10.39
C LYS A 13 -17.93 7.02 -10.70
N GLN A 14 -17.55 6.24 -9.68
CA GLN A 14 -16.61 5.13 -9.83
C GLN A 14 -16.94 3.93 -8.92
N ILE A 15 -18.23 3.59 -8.80
CA ILE A 15 -18.71 2.49 -7.95
C ILE A 15 -17.99 1.16 -8.25
N TRP A 16 -17.62 0.94 -9.52
CA TRP A 16 -16.84 -0.23 -9.95
C TRP A 16 -15.55 -0.42 -9.16
N LEU A 17 -14.91 0.67 -8.69
CA LEU A 17 -13.66 0.63 -7.95
C LEU A 17 -13.82 -0.06 -6.58
N HIS A 18 -15.01 0.01 -5.98
CA HIS A 18 -15.25 -0.56 -4.66
C HIS A 18 -15.12 -2.10 -4.64
N SER A 19 -15.27 -2.76 -5.80
CA SER A 19 -15.04 -4.21 -5.93
C SER A 19 -13.60 -4.64 -5.64
N TYR A 20 -12.65 -3.70 -5.69
CA TYR A 20 -11.23 -3.92 -5.40
C TYR A 20 -10.86 -3.62 -3.94
N PHE A 21 -11.77 -3.05 -3.15
CA PHE A 21 -11.47 -2.62 -1.79
C PHE A 21 -11.47 -3.79 -0.79
N HIS A 22 -10.57 -3.68 0.19
CA HIS A 22 -10.39 -4.64 1.26
C HIS A 22 -10.47 -3.88 2.60
N GLY A 23 -10.87 -4.57 3.67
CA GLY A 23 -10.90 -4.02 5.01
C GLY A 23 -9.50 -3.78 5.58
N TRP A 24 -9.35 -2.68 6.32
CA TRP A 24 -8.14 -2.42 7.11
C TRP A 24 -8.04 -3.43 8.26
N ARG A 25 -6.93 -4.17 8.31
CA ARG A 25 -6.59 -5.10 9.38
C ARG A 25 -5.08 -5.09 9.60
N ALA A 26 -4.65 -4.88 10.83
CA ALA A 26 -3.25 -4.75 11.18
C ALA A 26 -2.99 -5.35 12.58
N GLU A 27 -3.45 -6.57 12.80
CA GLU A 27 -3.22 -7.32 14.04
C GLU A 27 -1.73 -7.61 14.24
N THR A 28 -0.99 -7.90 13.16
CA THR A 28 0.48 -8.05 13.20
C THR A 28 1.18 -6.89 13.89
N SER A 29 0.62 -5.68 13.79
CA SER A 29 1.17 -4.47 14.41
C SER A 29 0.34 -3.93 15.59
N GLY A 30 -0.74 -4.62 15.98
CA GLY A 30 -1.71 -4.16 16.99
C GLY A 30 -2.47 -2.88 16.60
N ARG A 31 -2.55 -2.55 15.30
CA ARG A 31 -3.07 -1.27 14.78
C ARG A 31 -4.37 -1.38 13.99
N SER A 32 -5.11 -2.49 14.08
CA SER A 32 -6.43 -2.60 13.41
C SER A 32 -7.41 -1.48 13.79
N ARG A 33 -7.29 -0.94 15.00
CA ARG A 33 -8.11 0.21 15.47
C ARG A 33 -7.48 1.58 15.20
N ALA A 34 -6.23 1.63 14.72
CA ALA A 34 -5.56 2.86 14.32
C ALA A 34 -5.68 3.03 12.80
N MET A 35 -6.58 3.93 12.37
CA MET A 35 -6.87 4.12 10.94
C MET A 35 -5.62 4.57 10.16
N PRO A 36 -5.40 4.01 8.96
CA PRO A 36 -4.18 4.28 8.20
C PRO A 36 -4.21 5.69 7.61
N HIS A 37 -3.17 6.48 7.92
CA HIS A 37 -2.79 7.65 7.13
C HIS A 37 -1.50 7.40 6.32
N ILE A 38 -0.87 6.23 6.52
CA ILE A 38 0.24 5.73 5.71
C ILE A 38 -0.26 5.29 4.33
N LYS A 39 0.57 5.45 3.29
CA LYS A 39 0.30 4.93 1.94
C LYS A 39 1.44 4.01 1.55
N THR A 40 1.09 2.79 1.20
CA THR A 40 2.05 1.74 0.86
C THR A 40 1.63 1.05 -0.42
N TYR A 41 2.60 0.75 -1.28
CA TYR A 41 2.41 -0.05 -2.48
C TYR A 41 3.46 -1.15 -2.44
N MET A 42 3.09 -2.38 -2.82
CA MET A 42 4.03 -3.51 -2.80
C MET A 42 3.61 -4.58 -3.79
N ARG A 43 4.54 -5.48 -4.12
CA ARG A 43 4.26 -6.66 -4.93
C ARG A 43 4.57 -7.92 -4.15
N ALA A 44 3.52 -8.55 -3.60
CA ALA A 44 3.62 -9.80 -2.87
C ALA A 44 3.62 -11.03 -3.80
N SER A 45 4.22 -12.13 -3.35
CA SER A 45 4.06 -13.47 -3.93
C SER A 45 2.60 -13.95 -3.79
N ALA A 46 2.22 -14.99 -4.54
CA ALA A 46 0.84 -15.50 -4.55
C ALA A 46 0.34 -15.98 -3.17
N ASP A 47 1.25 -16.47 -2.33
CA ASP A 47 1.02 -16.92 -0.96
C ASP A 47 1.30 -15.84 0.10
N PHE A 48 1.65 -14.62 -0.33
CA PHE A 48 1.98 -13.47 0.51
C PHE A 48 3.18 -13.68 1.46
N SER A 49 4.03 -14.68 1.21
CA SER A 49 5.22 -14.94 2.04
C SER A 49 6.42 -14.08 1.67
N GLN A 50 6.45 -13.50 0.47
CA GLN A 50 7.57 -12.72 -0.06
C GLN A 50 7.11 -11.43 -0.76
N LEU A 51 7.99 -10.43 -0.80
CA LEU A 51 7.83 -9.18 -1.56
C LEU A 51 8.92 -9.03 -2.61
N ALA A 52 8.53 -8.71 -3.84
CA ALA A 52 9.47 -8.30 -4.88
C ALA A 52 9.94 -6.84 -4.70
N TRP A 53 9.15 -6.00 -4.04
CA TRP A 53 9.47 -4.60 -3.69
C TRP A 53 8.42 -4.04 -2.73
N PHE A 54 8.78 -2.98 -2.01
CA PHE A 54 7.88 -2.23 -1.12
C PHE A 54 8.13 -0.73 -1.24
N LEU A 55 7.06 0.07 -1.31
CA LEU A 55 7.09 1.52 -1.39
C LEU A 55 6.26 2.10 -0.25
N VAL A 56 6.85 3.03 0.51
CA VAL A 56 6.13 3.91 1.44
C VAL A 56 6.20 5.34 0.89
N THR A 57 5.08 6.05 0.84
CA THR A 57 4.98 7.36 0.19
C THR A 57 3.88 8.24 0.77
N SER A 58 3.90 9.53 0.44
CA SER A 58 2.78 10.45 0.64
C SER A 58 1.63 10.25 -0.36
N ALA A 59 1.90 9.64 -1.53
CA ALA A 59 0.97 9.54 -2.65
C ALA A 59 -0.24 8.63 -2.37
N ASN A 60 -1.43 9.23 -2.29
CA ASN A 60 -2.71 8.51 -2.36
C ASN A 60 -2.99 7.94 -3.77
N LEU A 61 -3.98 7.06 -3.88
CA LEU A 61 -4.46 6.56 -5.19
C LEU A 61 -5.20 7.66 -5.96
N SER A 62 -4.46 8.54 -6.63
CA SER A 62 -5.02 9.63 -7.43
C SER A 62 -4.14 9.95 -8.64
N LYS A 63 -4.76 10.42 -9.72
CA LYS A 63 -4.05 10.95 -10.91
C LYS A 63 -3.22 12.20 -10.58
N ALA A 64 -3.62 12.98 -9.58
CA ALA A 64 -2.89 14.16 -9.17
C ALA A 64 -1.50 13.80 -8.61
N ALA A 65 -1.43 12.73 -7.81
CA ALA A 65 -0.23 12.22 -7.17
C ALA A 65 0.65 11.38 -8.13
N TRP A 66 0.04 10.47 -8.88
CA TRP A 66 0.78 9.51 -9.74
C TRP A 66 1.00 9.96 -11.17
N GLY A 67 0.31 11.02 -11.58
CA GLY A 67 0.28 11.50 -12.95
C GLY A 67 -0.75 10.79 -13.83
N ALA A 68 -1.05 11.43 -14.95
CA ALA A 68 -1.85 10.86 -16.03
C ALA A 68 -1.22 11.21 -17.39
N LEU A 69 -1.34 10.30 -18.35
CA LEU A 69 -0.91 10.54 -19.72
C LEU A 69 -1.87 11.50 -20.43
N GLU A 70 -1.31 12.50 -21.09
CA GLU A 70 -2.00 13.51 -21.90
C GLU A 70 -1.31 13.66 -23.26
N LYS A 71 -1.86 14.51 -24.14
CA LYS A 71 -1.31 14.81 -25.48
C LYS A 71 -0.92 13.56 -26.26
N ASN A 72 -1.88 12.66 -26.49
CA ASN A 72 -1.66 11.37 -27.17
C ASN A 72 -0.52 10.54 -26.55
N ASN A 73 -0.49 10.44 -25.22
CA ASN A 73 0.49 9.68 -24.44
C ASN A 73 1.95 10.19 -24.54
N THR A 74 2.16 11.44 -24.97
CA THR A 74 3.50 12.04 -25.05
C THR A 74 3.87 12.87 -23.82
N GLN A 75 2.90 13.17 -22.96
CA GLN A 75 3.13 13.99 -21.76
C GLN A 75 2.57 13.27 -20.52
N MET A 76 3.36 13.20 -19.46
CA MET A 76 2.91 12.79 -18.13
C MET A 76 2.62 14.03 -17.28
N MET A 77 1.37 14.22 -16.89
CA MET A 77 0.91 15.39 -16.15
C MET A 77 0.70 15.07 -14.67
N ILE A 78 1.48 15.70 -13.79
CA ILE A 78 1.44 15.54 -12.32
C ILE A 78 0.96 16.85 -11.70
N ARG A 79 0.09 16.79 -10.67
CA ARG A 79 -0.56 17.97 -10.06
C ARG A 79 -0.15 18.22 -8.61
N SER A 80 0.56 17.27 -7.99
CA SER A 80 0.89 17.31 -6.57
C SER A 80 2.37 16.99 -6.36
N TYR A 81 2.96 17.57 -5.32
CA TYR A 81 4.28 17.20 -4.84
C TYR A 81 4.13 15.99 -3.92
N GLU A 82 4.80 14.91 -4.27
CA GLU A 82 4.76 13.64 -3.53
C GLU A 82 6.18 13.11 -3.39
N LEU A 83 6.45 12.38 -2.32
CA LEU A 83 7.74 11.73 -2.09
C LEU A 83 7.53 10.36 -1.45
N GLY A 84 8.44 9.44 -1.72
CA GLY A 84 8.44 8.11 -1.12
C GLY A 84 9.81 7.45 -1.21
N ILE A 85 9.95 6.34 -0.49
CA ILE A 85 11.15 5.52 -0.47
C ILE A 85 10.77 4.13 -1.00
N LEU A 86 11.44 3.71 -2.06
CA LEU A 86 11.30 2.39 -2.65
C LEU A 86 12.38 1.46 -2.10
N TYR A 87 11.95 0.35 -1.50
CA TYR A 87 12.79 -0.75 -1.06
C TYR A 87 12.82 -1.81 -2.16
N LEU A 88 14.01 -2.04 -2.73
CA LEU A 88 14.27 -3.07 -3.74
C LEU A 88 15.20 -4.13 -3.15
N PRO A 89 14.88 -5.44 -3.25
CA PRO A 89 15.74 -6.51 -2.76
C PRO A 89 17.19 -6.41 -3.27
N SER A 90 17.39 -5.98 -4.51
CA SER A 90 18.72 -5.82 -5.12
C SER A 90 19.60 -4.80 -4.40
N ALA A 91 19.02 -3.76 -3.78
CA ALA A 91 19.78 -2.79 -2.98
C ALA A 91 20.33 -3.40 -1.68
N PHE A 92 19.88 -4.60 -1.30
CA PHE A 92 20.29 -5.34 -0.12
C PHE A 92 20.96 -6.69 -0.47
N ASN A 93 21.34 -6.90 -1.75
CA ASN A 93 21.87 -8.17 -2.26
C ASN A 93 20.91 -9.37 -2.04
N MET A 94 19.59 -9.13 -2.10
CA MET A 94 18.55 -10.14 -1.97
C MET A 94 17.79 -10.31 -3.29
N SER A 95 17.18 -11.48 -3.50
CA SER A 95 16.27 -11.72 -4.64
C SER A 95 14.84 -11.28 -4.37
N ALA A 96 14.40 -11.38 -3.11
CA ALA A 96 13.09 -10.98 -2.60
C ALA A 96 13.21 -10.70 -1.10
N PHE A 97 12.25 -9.98 -0.53
CA PHE A 97 12.12 -9.87 0.92
C PHE A 97 11.15 -10.91 1.46
N SER A 98 11.53 -11.68 2.47
CA SER A 98 10.55 -12.48 3.24
C SER A 98 9.65 -11.52 4.04
N VAL A 99 8.35 -11.77 4.12
CA VAL A 99 7.45 -10.97 4.96
C VAL A 99 7.67 -11.35 6.43
N GLU A 100 7.96 -10.36 7.28
CA GLU A 100 8.13 -10.58 8.72
C GLU A 100 6.76 -10.84 9.38
N LYS A 101 6.67 -11.93 10.16
CA LYS A 101 5.44 -12.29 10.87
C LYS A 101 5.37 -11.63 12.25
N ASN A 102 6.52 -11.44 12.89
CA ASN A 102 6.65 -10.77 14.18
C ASN A 102 7.42 -9.46 14.01
N ILE A 103 6.68 -8.38 13.71
CA ILE A 103 7.29 -7.08 13.40
C ILE A 103 7.85 -6.35 14.63
N PHE A 104 7.60 -6.86 15.85
CA PHE A 104 8.16 -6.35 17.10
C PHE A 104 8.87 -7.49 17.85
N PRO A 105 9.96 -8.05 17.29
CA PRO A 105 10.63 -9.18 17.91
C PRO A 105 11.36 -8.74 19.18
N VAL A 106 11.33 -9.59 20.21
CA VAL A 106 12.03 -9.36 21.49
C VAL A 106 13.55 -9.50 21.32
N SER A 107 14.02 -10.15 20.23
CA SER A 107 15.43 -10.31 19.88
C SER A 107 15.69 -9.96 18.40
N SER A 108 16.91 -9.51 18.10
CA SER A 108 17.26 -8.73 16.90
C SER A 108 17.50 -9.53 15.60
N SER A 109 17.13 -10.81 15.52
CA SER A 109 17.52 -11.69 14.39
C SER A 109 16.52 -11.75 13.23
N SER A 110 15.54 -10.85 13.16
CA SER A 110 14.62 -10.81 12.02
C SER A 110 15.33 -10.28 10.76
N THR A 111 15.23 -11.06 9.68
CA THR A 111 15.72 -10.70 8.34
C THR A 111 14.56 -10.38 7.38
N GLY A 112 13.32 -10.41 7.88
CA GLY A 112 12.12 -10.15 7.09
C GLY A 112 11.79 -8.67 6.96
N PHE A 113 11.05 -8.30 5.92
CA PHE A 113 10.52 -6.96 5.74
C PHE A 113 9.26 -6.76 6.59
N PRO A 114 9.22 -5.72 7.45
CA PRO A 114 8.11 -5.50 8.39
C PRO A 114 6.91 -4.83 7.70
N VAL A 115 6.03 -5.63 7.10
CA VAL A 115 4.76 -5.13 6.55
C VAL A 115 3.84 -4.72 7.71
N PRO A 116 3.31 -3.47 7.75
CA PRO A 116 2.65 -2.95 8.95
C PRO A 116 1.18 -3.38 9.12
N PHE A 117 0.64 -4.18 8.20
CA PHE A 117 -0.74 -4.67 8.17
C PHE A 117 -0.80 -6.12 7.72
N ASP A 118 -1.93 -6.78 7.95
CA ASP A 118 -2.05 -8.23 7.74
C ASP A 118 -2.16 -8.60 6.26
N LEU A 119 -1.54 -9.73 5.91
CA LEU A 119 -1.67 -10.38 4.61
C LEU A 119 -2.24 -11.80 4.77
N PRO A 120 -3.07 -12.29 3.84
CA PRO A 120 -3.65 -11.57 2.71
C PRO A 120 -4.67 -10.50 3.17
N PRO A 121 -4.90 -9.43 2.36
CA PRO A 121 -5.96 -8.47 2.62
C PRO A 121 -7.34 -9.13 2.65
N LEU A 122 -8.21 -8.71 3.56
CA LEU A 122 -9.56 -9.25 3.71
C LEU A 122 -10.54 -8.45 2.84
N ARG A 123 -11.15 -9.07 1.83
CA ARG A 123 -12.16 -8.39 0.98
C ARG A 123 -13.31 -7.88 1.84
N TYR A 124 -13.88 -6.72 1.45
CA TYR A 124 -15.16 -6.32 2.03
C TYR A 124 -16.23 -7.37 1.73
N SER A 125 -17.09 -7.65 2.71
CA SER A 125 -18.25 -8.50 2.49
C SER A 125 -19.19 -7.82 1.49
N THR A 126 -19.79 -8.63 0.61
CA THR A 126 -20.96 -8.21 -0.14
C THR A 126 -22.08 -8.00 0.87
N LYS A 127 -22.59 -6.78 0.98
CA LYS A 127 -23.87 -6.53 1.64
C LYS A 127 -25.00 -6.95 0.73
#